data_AF-A0A2G2X2N6-F1
#
_entry.id   AF-A0A2G2X2N6-F1
#
_cell.length_a   1.000
_cell.length_b   1.000
_cell.length_c   1.000
_cell.angle_alpha   90.00
_cell.angle_beta   90.00
_cell.angle_gamma   90.00
#
_symmetry.space_group_name_H-M   'P 1'
#
loop_
_entity.id
_entity.type
_entity.pdbx_description
1 polymer ?
#
loop_
_entity_poly.entity_id
_entity_poly.type
_entity_poly.pdbx_seq_one_letter_code
_entity_poly.pdbx_strand_id
1 'polypeptide(L)'
;MCKEKKSMVLESMLVLRFTRIFDGRATDVALGWSVALGSSFSFSTTLEQEYRSDIFGERGILLGAVHGIVESLFRRYTENGLSEELAYKNTVECITGNISRTISTKGMFALYNSFNAKGKEEFATAYSASYYPCMEILYECYEDVATGSEIRSVVLAGRRFSVKEGLPAFPMGKIDQTRMWKVGERVHATRPSGDLCPLYPFTAGVYVALMMAQIEVLRKKGHSYSEIINESVIESIDSLNPFMHARGVSLMVDNCSTTARLGSRKWAPRFDYNLTQQALVAVDNNLPINMDLITNFVCDPVHEAIEVCARLRPAVDISVPPGAGFVRPELRQTGN
;
A
#
# COMPACT_ATOMS: atom_id res chain seq x y z
N MET A 1 15.43 11.17 -22.80
CA MET A 1 14.32 10.34 -23.32
C MET A 1 14.23 9.06 -22.49
N CYS A 2 13.73 9.17 -21.25
CA CYS A 2 13.61 8.04 -20.34
C CYS A 2 12.26 7.37 -20.61
N LYS A 3 12.25 6.27 -21.38
CA LYS A 3 11.07 5.42 -21.52
C LYS A 3 11.07 4.43 -20.35
N GLU A 4 10.64 4.85 -19.18
CA GLU A 4 10.21 3.90 -18.15
C GLU A 4 8.80 3.43 -18.49
N LYS A 5 8.69 2.24 -19.07
CA LYS A 5 7.41 1.52 -19.14
C LYS A 5 7.01 1.17 -17.71
N LYS A 6 6.02 1.86 -17.12
CA LYS A 6 5.26 1.31 -15.99
C LYS A 6 4.58 0.03 -16.52
N SER A 7 5.14 -1.13 -16.19
CA SER A 7 4.48 -2.44 -16.39
C SER A 7 3.73 -2.79 -15.11
N MET A 8 2.70 -1.99 -14.82
CA MET A 8 1.69 -2.28 -13.82
C MET A 8 0.36 -2.20 -14.55
N VAL A 9 -0.52 -3.17 -14.32
CA VAL A 9 -1.87 -3.17 -14.87
C VAL A 9 -2.53 -1.85 -14.42
N LEU A 10 -2.80 -0.96 -15.38
CA LEU A 10 -3.53 0.27 -15.13
C LEU A 10 -5.00 -0.11 -15.00
N GLU A 11 -5.43 -0.37 -13.78
CA GLU A 11 -6.86 -0.58 -13.49
C GLU A 11 -7.64 0.71 -13.63
N SER A 12 -7.00 1.84 -13.34
CA SER A 12 -7.55 3.15 -13.64
C SER A 12 -6.42 4.10 -14.00
N MET A 13 -6.71 5.09 -14.85
CA MET A 13 -5.75 6.14 -15.16
C MET A 13 -6.35 7.50 -14.82
N LEU A 14 -5.56 8.28 -14.08
CA LEU A 14 -5.83 9.68 -13.84
C LEU A 14 -5.73 10.46 -15.15
N VAL A 15 -6.85 11.08 -15.54
CA VAL A 15 -6.89 12.04 -16.64
C VAL A 15 -6.68 13.42 -16.04
N LEU A 16 -5.48 13.92 -16.25
CA LEU A 16 -5.08 15.24 -15.77
C LEU A 16 -5.92 16.33 -16.44
N ARG A 17 -6.58 17.17 -15.63
CA ARG A 17 -6.99 18.51 -16.05
C ARG A 17 -5.73 19.31 -16.32
N PHE A 18 -5.61 19.74 -17.57
CA PHE A 18 -4.44 20.45 -18.04
C PHE A 18 -4.40 21.87 -17.48
N THR A 19 -3.27 22.21 -16.88
CA THR A 19 -2.96 23.57 -16.41
C THR A 19 -2.71 24.55 -17.55
N ARG A 20 -2.36 24.07 -18.75
CA ARG A 20 -2.23 24.88 -19.98
C ARG A 20 -2.75 24.10 -21.20
N ILE A 21 -3.65 24.70 -21.95
CA ILE A 21 -4.21 24.17 -23.20
C ILE A 21 -3.89 25.17 -24.31
N PHE A 22 -3.15 24.75 -25.34
CA PHE A 22 -2.67 25.66 -26.40
C PHE A 22 -3.52 25.60 -27.68
N ASP A 23 -4.10 24.44 -28.01
CA ASP A 23 -4.81 24.20 -29.28
C ASP A 23 -6.11 23.39 -29.12
N GLY A 24 -6.59 23.22 -27.89
CA GLY A 24 -7.84 22.52 -27.57
C GLY A 24 -7.77 20.99 -27.58
N ARG A 25 -6.66 20.38 -28.03
CA ARG A 25 -6.56 18.91 -28.22
C ARG A 25 -6.16 18.14 -26.97
N ALA A 26 -5.74 18.82 -25.91
CA ALA A 26 -5.09 18.20 -24.76
C ALA A 26 -5.96 17.12 -24.09
N THR A 27 -7.24 17.42 -23.87
CA THR A 27 -8.19 16.48 -23.25
C THR A 27 -8.34 15.19 -24.06
N ASP A 28 -8.57 15.30 -25.37
CA ASP A 28 -8.74 14.13 -26.24
C ASP A 28 -7.47 13.31 -26.36
N VAL A 29 -6.30 13.98 -26.37
CA VAL A 29 -5.01 13.28 -26.38
C VAL A 29 -4.78 12.51 -25.08
N ALA A 30 -5.08 13.09 -23.91
CA ALA A 30 -4.98 12.38 -22.63
C ALA A 30 -5.96 11.20 -22.55
N LEU A 31 -7.21 11.41 -22.93
CA LEU A 31 -8.23 10.35 -22.92
C LEU A 31 -7.86 9.24 -23.91
N GLY A 32 -7.45 9.60 -25.13
CA GLY A 32 -7.01 8.64 -26.14
C GLY A 32 -5.80 7.84 -25.69
N TRP A 33 -4.84 8.48 -24.99
CA TRP A 33 -3.70 7.78 -24.41
C TRP A 33 -4.12 6.82 -23.29
N SER A 34 -5.01 7.25 -22.40
CA SER A 34 -5.52 6.39 -21.33
C SER A 34 -6.24 5.15 -21.85
N VAL A 35 -7.10 5.32 -22.86
CA VAL A 35 -7.78 4.21 -23.54
C VAL A 35 -6.77 3.28 -24.20
N ALA A 36 -5.75 3.83 -24.88
CA ALA A 36 -4.71 3.03 -25.54
C ALA A 36 -3.83 2.23 -24.56
N LEU A 37 -3.73 2.67 -23.30
CA LEU A 37 -3.06 1.92 -22.23
C LEU A 37 -3.93 0.80 -21.64
N GLY A 38 -5.23 0.77 -21.94
CA GLY A 38 -6.16 -0.26 -21.48
C GLY A 38 -6.81 0.02 -20.12
N SER A 39 -6.82 1.28 -19.67
CA SER A 39 -7.44 1.67 -18.40
C SER A 39 -8.94 1.32 -18.39
N SER A 40 -9.43 0.58 -17.40
CA SER A 40 -10.85 0.16 -17.38
C SER A 40 -11.79 1.35 -17.14
N PHE A 41 -11.34 2.33 -16.38
CA PHE A 41 -11.95 3.64 -16.30
C PHE A 41 -10.90 4.75 -16.17
N SER A 42 -11.36 5.98 -16.38
CA SER A 42 -10.55 7.18 -16.31
C SER A 42 -11.29 8.25 -15.54
N PHE A 43 -10.64 8.86 -14.54
CA PHE A 43 -11.24 9.90 -13.73
C PHE A 43 -10.41 11.18 -13.79
N SER A 44 -11.07 12.33 -13.62
CA SER A 44 -10.44 13.63 -13.78
C SER A 44 -9.82 14.12 -12.47
N THR A 45 -8.56 14.54 -12.52
CA THR A 45 -7.85 15.20 -11.40
C THR A 45 -7.09 16.44 -11.89
N THR A 46 -6.27 17.07 -11.06
CA THR A 46 -5.26 18.07 -11.48
C THR A 46 -3.86 17.52 -11.22
N LEU A 47 -2.84 18.06 -11.90
CA LEU A 47 -1.44 17.73 -11.58
C LEU A 47 -1.11 17.94 -10.09
N GLU A 48 -1.70 18.97 -9.48
CA GLU A 48 -1.43 19.29 -8.07
C GLU A 48 -1.99 18.25 -7.11
N GLN A 49 -3.22 17.79 -7.37
CA GLN A 49 -3.83 16.76 -6.56
C GLN A 49 -3.16 15.40 -6.80
N GLU A 50 -2.83 15.07 -8.05
CA GLU A 50 -2.18 13.80 -8.39
C GLU A 50 -0.81 13.66 -7.70
N TYR A 51 0.09 14.64 -7.82
CA TYR A 51 1.40 14.48 -7.16
C TYR A 51 1.26 14.42 -5.64
N ARG A 52 0.24 15.08 -5.07
CA ARG A 52 -0.01 15.05 -3.62
C ARG A 52 -0.49 13.68 -3.19
N SER A 53 -1.46 13.09 -3.89
CA SER A 53 -2.00 11.78 -3.53
C SER A 53 -1.05 10.63 -3.87
N ASP A 54 -0.40 10.64 -5.04
CA ASP A 54 0.49 9.55 -5.51
C ASP A 54 1.75 9.46 -4.64
N ILE A 55 2.50 10.56 -4.49
CA ILE A 55 3.74 10.59 -3.68
C ILE A 55 3.44 10.24 -2.21
N PHE A 56 2.29 10.67 -1.69
CA PHE A 56 1.81 10.30 -0.36
C PHE A 56 1.41 8.83 -0.28
N GLY A 57 0.62 8.33 -1.25
CA GLY A 57 0.08 6.97 -1.29
C GLY A 57 1.19 5.93 -1.31
N GLU A 58 2.22 6.12 -2.14
CA GLU A 58 3.40 5.24 -2.23
C GLU A 58 4.22 5.21 -0.92
N ARG A 59 4.06 6.19 -0.03
CA ARG A 59 4.66 6.22 1.32
C ARG A 59 3.72 5.66 2.38
N GLY A 60 2.42 5.82 2.16
CA GLY A 60 1.33 5.24 2.93
C GLY A 60 1.09 3.77 2.57
N ILE A 61 -0.17 3.39 2.48
CA ILE A 61 -0.61 1.99 2.41
C ILE A 61 -0.11 1.24 1.17
N LEU A 62 0.20 1.94 0.07
CA LEU A 62 0.59 1.29 -1.17
C LEU A 62 1.93 0.55 -1.03
N LEU A 63 2.92 1.13 -0.34
CA LEU A 63 4.24 0.50 -0.14
C LEU A 63 4.82 0.72 1.26
N GLY A 64 5.05 1.98 1.66
CA GLY A 64 5.80 2.29 2.88
C GLY A 64 5.12 1.79 4.16
N ALA A 65 3.88 2.21 4.39
CA ALA A 65 3.15 1.84 5.59
C ALA A 65 2.87 0.33 5.66
N VAL A 66 2.48 -0.31 4.55
CA VAL A 66 2.27 -1.77 4.54
C VAL A 66 3.57 -2.54 4.84
N HIS A 67 4.73 -2.06 4.37
CA HIS A 67 6.03 -2.64 4.76
C HIS A 67 6.29 -2.45 6.26
N GLY A 68 6.06 -1.25 6.80
CA GLY A 68 6.26 -0.97 8.22
C GLY A 68 5.38 -1.82 9.16
N ILE A 69 4.09 -1.98 8.84
CA ILE A 69 3.18 -2.77 9.67
C ILE A 69 3.53 -4.27 9.65
N VAL A 70 3.96 -4.83 8.51
CA VAL A 70 4.29 -6.27 8.46
C VAL A 70 5.57 -6.57 9.22
N GLU A 71 6.57 -5.68 9.19
CA GLU A 71 7.80 -5.81 10.00
C GLU A 71 7.47 -5.75 11.50
N SER A 72 6.66 -4.77 11.93
CA SER A 72 6.25 -4.60 13.33
C SER A 72 5.43 -5.80 13.82
N LEU A 73 4.41 -6.21 13.08
CA LEU A 73 3.55 -7.34 13.46
C LEU A 73 4.28 -8.66 13.43
N PHE A 74 5.17 -8.90 12.46
CA PHE A 74 6.00 -10.09 12.43
C PHE A 74 6.85 -10.18 13.70
N ARG A 75 7.50 -9.08 14.07
CA ARG A 75 8.32 -9.00 15.29
C ARG A 75 7.46 -9.29 16.52
N ARG A 76 6.32 -8.59 16.68
CA ARG A 76 5.37 -8.80 17.78
C ARG A 76 4.94 -10.26 17.89
N TYR A 77 4.57 -10.89 16.79
CA TYR A 77 4.09 -12.27 16.80
C TYR A 77 5.18 -13.24 17.21
N THR A 78 6.41 -13.07 16.70
CA THR A 78 7.52 -13.93 17.11
C THR A 78 7.92 -13.72 18.57
N GLU A 79 7.89 -12.49 19.08
CA GLU A 79 8.16 -12.18 20.49
C GLU A 79 7.10 -12.78 21.42
N ASN A 80 5.87 -12.93 20.94
CA ASN A 80 4.77 -13.60 21.64
C ASN A 80 4.69 -15.12 21.36
N GLY A 81 5.76 -15.72 20.84
CA GLY A 81 5.92 -17.17 20.76
C GLY A 81 5.32 -17.83 19.51
N LEU A 82 4.81 -17.07 18.53
CA LEU A 82 4.47 -17.66 17.23
C LEU A 82 5.76 -18.07 16.49
N SER A 83 5.70 -19.19 15.77
CA SER A 83 6.80 -19.56 14.87
C SER A 83 6.97 -18.52 13.78
N GLU A 84 8.20 -18.37 13.26
CA GLU A 84 8.48 -17.38 12.21
C GLU A 84 7.59 -17.57 10.98
N GLU A 85 7.38 -18.82 10.55
CA GLU A 85 6.54 -19.12 9.39
C GLU A 85 5.08 -18.72 9.62
N LEU A 86 4.55 -18.99 10.82
CA LEU A 86 3.19 -18.60 11.16
C LEU A 86 3.06 -17.08 11.32
N ALA A 87 4.08 -16.41 11.88
CA ALA A 87 4.13 -14.96 11.94
C ALA A 87 4.14 -14.33 10.55
N TYR A 88 4.91 -14.86 9.60
CA TYR A 88 4.92 -14.41 8.21
C TYR A 88 3.55 -14.66 7.53
N LYS A 89 2.97 -15.85 7.71
CA LYS A 89 1.65 -16.18 7.16
C LYS A 89 0.55 -15.29 7.72
N ASN A 90 0.56 -15.02 9.02
CA ASN A 90 -0.42 -14.18 9.68
C ASN A 90 -0.22 -12.68 9.41
N THR A 91 0.88 -12.27 8.76
CA THR A 91 1.14 -10.88 8.37
C THR A 91 1.09 -10.71 6.86
N VAL A 92 2.18 -11.03 6.17
CA VAL A 92 2.36 -10.79 4.73
C VAL A 92 1.35 -11.58 3.90
N GLU A 93 1.23 -12.89 4.13
CA GLU A 93 0.32 -13.72 3.35
C GLU A 93 -1.15 -13.39 3.66
N CYS A 94 -1.46 -13.10 4.92
CA CYS A 94 -2.78 -12.67 5.36
C CYS A 94 -3.21 -11.38 4.65
N ILE A 95 -2.36 -10.34 4.65
CA ILE A 95 -2.65 -9.05 4.00
C ILE A 95 -2.77 -9.22 2.50
N THR A 96 -1.79 -9.86 1.87
CA THR A 96 -1.68 -9.91 0.40
C THR A 96 -2.54 -11.01 -0.25
N GLY A 97 -3.02 -11.97 0.54
CA GLY A 97 -3.95 -13.02 0.12
C GLY A 97 -5.39 -12.69 0.51
N ASN A 98 -5.90 -13.33 1.58
CA ASN A 98 -7.31 -13.28 1.95
C ASN A 98 -7.86 -11.88 2.26
N ILE A 99 -7.10 -11.00 2.92
CA ILE A 99 -7.53 -9.62 3.17
C ILE A 99 -7.69 -8.87 1.85
N SER A 100 -6.65 -8.84 1.00
CA SER A 100 -6.70 -8.15 -0.30
C SER A 100 -7.83 -8.67 -1.18
N ARG A 101 -7.99 -9.99 -1.29
CA ARG A 101 -9.06 -10.60 -2.09
C ARG A 101 -10.46 -10.24 -1.58
N THR A 102 -10.65 -10.24 -0.26
CA THR A 102 -11.95 -9.90 0.33
C THR A 102 -12.29 -8.43 0.13
N ILE A 103 -11.33 -7.53 0.36
CA ILE A 103 -11.53 -6.09 0.13
C ILE A 103 -11.79 -5.84 -1.36
N SER A 104 -11.09 -6.56 -2.25
CA SER A 104 -11.24 -6.40 -3.69
C SER A 104 -12.65 -6.71 -4.18
N THR A 105 -13.18 -7.83 -3.70
CA THR A 105 -14.45 -8.37 -4.21
C THR A 105 -15.67 -7.92 -3.42
N LYS A 106 -15.51 -7.58 -2.13
CA LYS A 106 -16.62 -7.33 -1.21
C LYS A 106 -16.42 -6.13 -0.28
N GLY A 107 -15.26 -5.47 -0.32
CA GLY A 107 -14.96 -4.31 0.53
C GLY A 107 -14.57 -4.64 1.98
N MET A 108 -14.13 -3.60 2.71
CA MET A 108 -13.64 -3.71 4.09
C MET A 108 -14.73 -4.11 5.09
N PHE A 109 -15.97 -3.66 4.88
CA PHE A 109 -17.08 -3.99 5.77
C PHE A 109 -17.42 -5.49 5.72
N ALA A 110 -17.37 -6.11 4.54
CA ALA A 110 -17.55 -7.56 4.40
C ALA A 110 -16.43 -8.35 5.06
N LEU A 111 -15.18 -7.86 4.98
CA LEU A 111 -14.04 -8.44 5.70
C LEU A 111 -14.30 -8.46 7.21
N TYR A 112 -14.68 -7.32 7.79
CA TYR A 112 -15.02 -7.23 9.22
C TYR A 112 -16.16 -8.17 9.60
N ASN A 113 -17.21 -8.25 8.77
CA ASN A 113 -18.36 -9.11 9.04
C ASN A 113 -18.09 -10.61 8.85
N SER A 114 -17.00 -11.00 8.20
CA SER A 114 -16.59 -12.40 8.06
C SER A 114 -16.06 -13.01 9.37
N PHE A 115 -15.66 -12.18 10.33
CA PHE A 115 -15.17 -12.63 11.63
C PHE A 115 -16.31 -13.06 12.57
N ASN A 116 -16.03 -14.08 13.39
CA ASN A 116 -16.87 -14.41 14.54
C ASN A 116 -16.73 -13.35 15.65
N ALA A 117 -17.49 -13.48 16.75
CA ALA A 117 -17.49 -12.49 17.84
C ALA A 117 -16.09 -12.19 18.39
N LYS A 118 -15.29 -13.23 18.68
CA LYS A 118 -13.91 -13.08 19.17
C LYS A 118 -13.02 -12.38 18.14
N GLY A 119 -13.12 -12.76 16.86
CA GLY A 119 -12.36 -12.12 15.80
C GLY A 119 -12.74 -10.65 15.60
N LYS A 120 -14.02 -10.29 15.75
CA LYS A 120 -14.45 -8.88 15.71
C LYS A 120 -13.89 -8.07 16.88
N GLU A 121 -13.81 -8.66 18.06
CA GLU A 121 -13.17 -8.04 19.23
C GLU A 121 -11.65 -7.83 19.02
N GLU A 122 -10.94 -8.84 18.51
CA GLU A 122 -9.52 -8.75 18.17
C GLU A 122 -9.26 -7.69 17.07
N PHE A 123 -10.11 -7.66 16.03
CA PHE A 123 -10.08 -6.64 14.99
C PHE A 123 -10.29 -5.24 15.58
N ALA A 124 -11.32 -5.07 16.42
CA ALA A 124 -11.67 -3.78 17.00
C ALA A 124 -10.57 -3.27 17.96
N THR A 125 -9.97 -4.17 18.72
CA THR A 125 -8.80 -3.87 19.57
C THR A 125 -7.64 -3.32 18.75
N ALA A 126 -7.25 -4.03 17.69
CA ALA A 126 -6.17 -3.60 16.81
C ALA A 126 -6.51 -2.31 16.06
N TYR A 127 -7.74 -2.20 15.53
CA TYR A 127 -8.19 -1.04 14.77
C TYR A 127 -8.17 0.22 15.62
N SER A 128 -8.81 0.16 16.80
CA SER A 128 -8.88 1.26 17.75
C SER A 128 -7.50 1.76 18.18
N ALA A 129 -6.57 0.83 18.44
CA ALA A 129 -5.23 1.18 18.88
C ALA A 129 -4.34 1.74 17.75
N SER A 130 -4.59 1.33 16.49
CA SER A 130 -3.70 1.65 15.37
C SER A 130 -4.14 2.85 14.54
N TYR A 131 -5.43 3.21 14.54
CA TYR A 131 -5.97 4.26 13.67
C TYR A 131 -5.24 5.60 13.80
N TYR A 132 -5.12 6.13 15.02
CA TYR A 132 -4.46 7.43 15.24
C TYR A 132 -2.94 7.38 15.09
N PRO A 133 -2.20 6.38 15.60
CA PRO A 133 -0.78 6.26 15.31
C PRO A 133 -0.46 6.15 13.80
N CYS A 134 -1.29 5.46 13.03
CA CYS A 134 -1.17 5.46 11.57
C CYS A 134 -1.48 6.83 10.96
N MET A 135 -2.58 7.47 11.40
CA MET A 135 -2.99 8.79 10.94
C MET A 135 -1.92 9.86 11.21
N GLU A 136 -1.23 9.79 12.35
CA GLU A 136 -0.15 10.73 12.70
C GLU A 136 0.95 10.75 11.64
N ILE A 137 1.47 9.58 11.27
CA ILE A 137 2.55 9.46 10.27
C ILE A 137 2.04 9.78 8.87
N LEU A 138 0.81 9.38 8.53
CA LEU A 138 0.19 9.74 7.27
C LEU A 138 0.00 11.26 7.16
N TYR A 139 -0.45 11.90 8.23
CA TYR A 139 -0.70 13.33 8.24
C TYR A 139 0.60 14.11 8.06
N GLU A 140 1.66 13.75 8.81
CA GLU A 140 3.01 14.30 8.62
C GLU A 140 3.48 14.15 7.16
N CYS A 141 3.38 12.92 6.62
CA CYS A 141 3.81 12.61 5.26
C CYS A 141 3.08 13.46 4.21
N TYR A 142 1.76 13.60 4.33
CA TYR A 142 0.98 14.39 3.39
C TYR A 142 1.43 15.86 3.39
N GLU A 143 1.65 16.45 4.57
CA GLU A 143 2.07 17.85 4.66
C GLU A 143 3.50 18.06 4.12
N ASP A 144 4.41 17.11 4.36
CA ASP A 144 5.75 17.11 3.75
C ASP A 144 5.70 17.06 2.21
N VAL A 145 4.76 16.31 1.64
CA VAL A 145 4.53 16.26 0.19
C VAL A 145 3.93 17.58 -0.31
N ALA A 146 2.86 18.05 0.32
CA ALA A 146 2.13 19.23 -0.11
C ALA A 146 2.96 20.52 -0.02
N THR A 147 3.91 20.59 0.91
CA THR A 147 4.85 21.72 1.07
C THR A 147 6.05 21.64 0.14
N GLY A 148 6.22 20.52 -0.60
CA GLY A 148 7.34 20.29 -1.51
C GLY A 148 8.63 19.82 -0.83
N SER A 149 8.63 19.64 0.49
CA SER A 149 9.75 19.13 1.27
C SER A 149 10.13 17.72 0.81
N GLU A 150 9.14 16.85 0.61
CA GLU A 150 9.37 15.48 0.18
C GLU A 150 9.88 15.40 -1.27
N ILE A 151 9.34 16.24 -2.16
CA ILE A 151 9.80 16.34 -3.55
C ILE A 151 11.27 16.77 -3.58
N ARG A 152 11.64 17.79 -2.79
CA ARG A 152 13.03 18.25 -2.66
C ARG A 152 13.92 17.13 -2.14
N SER A 153 13.47 16.38 -1.13
CA SER A 153 14.21 15.24 -0.57
C SER A 153 14.51 14.18 -1.64
N VAL A 154 13.53 13.81 -2.47
CA VAL A 154 13.70 12.87 -3.58
C VAL A 154 14.71 13.39 -4.61
N VAL A 155 14.60 14.65 -5.02
CA VAL A 155 15.55 15.28 -5.96
C VAL A 155 16.99 15.18 -5.44
N LEU A 156 17.19 15.49 -4.15
CA LEU A 156 18.52 15.42 -3.54
C LEU A 156 19.00 13.98 -3.35
N ALA A 157 18.10 13.04 -3.07
CA ALA A 157 18.41 11.61 -3.00
C ALA A 157 18.92 11.07 -4.35
N GLY A 158 18.25 11.41 -5.46
CA GLY A 158 18.70 11.02 -6.79
C GLY A 158 20.12 11.53 -7.11
N ARG A 159 20.48 12.74 -6.65
CA ARG A 159 21.86 13.26 -6.79
C ARG A 159 22.88 12.51 -5.94
N ARG A 160 22.48 11.90 -4.82
CA ARG A 160 23.36 11.08 -3.96
C ARG A 160 23.64 9.68 -4.54
N PHE A 161 22.99 9.30 -5.64
CA PHE A 161 23.32 8.07 -6.36
C PHE A 161 24.64 8.15 -7.15
N SER A 162 25.30 9.29 -7.15
CA SER A 162 26.59 9.50 -7.81
C SER A 162 27.56 10.19 -6.83
N VAL A 163 28.86 9.96 -7.04
CA VAL A 163 29.93 10.60 -6.28
C VAL A 163 29.87 12.12 -6.50
N LYS A 164 29.83 12.90 -5.43
CA LYS A 164 29.86 14.38 -5.47
C LYS A 164 30.40 14.93 -4.16
N GLU A 165 30.95 16.13 -4.17
CA GLU A 165 31.41 16.83 -2.95
C GLU A 165 32.41 16.02 -2.10
N GLY A 166 33.21 15.14 -2.72
CA GLY A 166 34.15 14.26 -2.01
C GLY A 166 33.50 13.09 -1.26
N LEU A 167 32.20 12.85 -1.44
CA LEU A 167 31.45 11.76 -0.81
C LEU A 167 31.14 10.64 -1.81
N PRO A 168 31.07 9.37 -1.35
CA PRO A 168 30.77 8.23 -2.22
C PRO A 168 29.33 8.25 -2.74
N ALA A 169 29.06 7.40 -3.74
CA ALA A 169 27.72 7.17 -4.24
C ALA A 169 26.93 6.25 -3.30
N PHE A 170 25.64 6.53 -3.12
CA PHE A 170 24.73 5.74 -2.28
C PHE A 170 23.51 5.24 -3.07
N PRO A 171 23.68 4.28 -4.01
CA PRO A 171 22.54 3.62 -4.64
C PRO A 171 21.69 2.89 -3.57
N MET A 172 20.39 2.73 -3.85
CA MET A 172 19.48 2.05 -2.92
C MET A 172 19.90 0.59 -2.66
N GLY A 173 19.94 0.20 -1.39
CA GLY A 173 20.17 -1.18 -0.97
C GLY A 173 18.92 -2.07 -1.10
N LYS A 174 19.12 -3.36 -0.84
CA LYS A 174 18.04 -4.37 -0.77
C LYS A 174 17.29 -4.27 0.56
N ILE A 175 15.98 -4.50 0.52
CA ILE A 175 15.10 -4.43 1.71
C ILE A 175 14.53 -5.79 2.13
N ASP A 176 14.83 -6.85 1.38
CA ASP A 176 14.27 -8.20 1.52
C ASP A 176 15.30 -9.24 2.01
N GLN A 177 16.41 -8.80 2.58
CA GLN A 177 17.47 -9.69 3.07
C GLN A 177 17.44 -9.91 4.59
N THR A 178 16.51 -9.27 5.31
CA THR A 178 16.34 -9.42 6.75
C THR A 178 15.55 -10.68 7.11
N ARG A 179 15.48 -10.97 8.42
CA ARG A 179 14.92 -12.19 9.02
C ARG A 179 13.59 -12.62 8.40
N MET A 180 12.58 -11.75 8.40
CA MET A 180 11.22 -12.13 7.96
C MET A 180 11.14 -12.44 6.46
N TRP A 181 11.96 -11.78 5.64
CA TRP A 181 11.95 -12.01 4.19
C TRP A 181 12.63 -13.33 3.81
N LYS A 182 13.66 -13.74 4.58
CA LYS A 182 14.22 -15.10 4.47
C LYS A 182 13.27 -16.19 4.94
N VAL A 183 12.38 -15.87 5.88
CA VAL A 183 11.26 -16.75 6.24
C VAL A 183 10.25 -16.82 5.09
N GLY A 184 9.93 -15.68 4.47
CA GLY A 184 9.07 -15.60 3.30
C GLY A 184 9.51 -16.49 2.14
N GLU A 185 10.81 -16.51 1.83
CA GLU A 185 11.39 -17.43 0.83
C GLU A 185 11.05 -18.91 1.12
N ARG A 186 11.14 -19.34 2.39
CA ARG A 186 10.81 -20.71 2.82
C ARG A 186 9.30 -20.98 2.77
N VAL A 187 8.48 -20.02 3.21
CA VAL A 187 7.02 -20.11 3.14
C VAL A 187 6.58 -20.26 1.68
N HIS A 188 7.08 -19.41 0.77
CA HIS A 188 6.74 -19.46 -0.65
C HIS A 188 7.21 -20.73 -1.35
N ALA A 189 8.36 -21.30 -0.97
CA ALA A 189 8.87 -22.54 -1.55
C ALA A 189 7.96 -23.75 -1.31
N THR A 190 7.14 -23.72 -0.25
CA THR A 190 6.22 -24.81 0.13
C THR A 190 4.74 -24.45 -0.03
N ARG A 191 4.44 -23.22 -0.46
CA ARG A 191 3.06 -22.71 -0.57
C ARG A 191 2.33 -23.39 -1.74
N PRO A 192 1.17 -24.02 -1.53
CA PRO A 192 0.34 -24.52 -2.61
C PRO A 192 -0.11 -23.40 -3.55
N SER A 193 -0.23 -23.72 -4.85
CA SER A 193 -0.75 -22.75 -5.82
C SER A 193 -2.18 -22.33 -5.45
N GLY A 194 -2.43 -21.02 -5.39
CA GLY A 194 -3.74 -20.45 -5.04
C GLY A 194 -4.07 -20.41 -3.55
N ASP A 195 -3.11 -20.73 -2.67
CA ASP A 195 -3.30 -20.58 -1.22
C ASP A 195 -3.39 -19.11 -0.82
N LEU A 196 -4.51 -18.71 -0.22
CA LEU A 196 -4.77 -17.35 0.26
C LEU A 196 -4.39 -17.13 1.72
N CYS A 197 -3.88 -18.18 2.38
CA CYS A 197 -3.33 -18.15 3.73
C CYS A 197 -4.34 -17.74 4.82
N PRO A 198 -4.01 -17.82 6.12
CA PRO A 198 -4.97 -17.57 7.19
C PRO A 198 -5.46 -16.11 7.19
N LEU A 199 -6.71 -15.91 7.60
CA LEU A 199 -7.26 -14.59 7.89
C LEU A 199 -7.10 -14.30 9.38
N TYR A 200 -6.13 -13.47 9.74
CA TYR A 200 -5.80 -13.17 11.14
C TYR A 200 -6.45 -11.85 11.59
N PRO A 201 -7.41 -11.86 12.55
CA PRO A 201 -8.24 -10.69 12.85
C PRO A 201 -7.45 -9.47 13.33
N PHE A 202 -6.44 -9.67 14.18
CA PHE A 202 -5.59 -8.57 14.67
C PHE A 202 -4.84 -7.88 13.52
N THR A 203 -4.23 -8.65 12.60
CA THR A 203 -3.56 -8.09 11.42
C THR A 203 -4.55 -7.35 10.52
N ALA A 204 -5.75 -7.91 10.31
CA ALA A 204 -6.80 -7.22 9.56
C ALA A 204 -7.19 -5.89 10.20
N GLY A 205 -7.30 -5.83 11.53
CA GLY A 205 -7.61 -4.60 12.27
C GLY A 205 -6.55 -3.51 12.07
N VAL A 206 -5.25 -3.85 12.15
CA VAL A 206 -4.15 -2.89 11.89
C VAL A 206 -4.17 -2.39 10.44
N TYR A 207 -4.27 -3.30 9.47
CA TYR A 207 -4.24 -2.95 8.05
C TYR A 207 -5.44 -2.09 7.64
N VAL A 208 -6.64 -2.44 8.10
CA VAL A 208 -7.86 -1.68 7.80
C VAL A 208 -7.87 -0.34 8.53
N ALA A 209 -7.30 -0.24 9.74
CA ALA A 209 -7.13 1.06 10.41
C ALA A 209 -6.19 1.99 9.63
N LEU A 210 -5.07 1.47 9.12
CA LEU A 210 -4.18 2.23 8.24
C LEU A 210 -4.90 2.69 6.96
N MET A 211 -5.68 1.81 6.33
CA MET A 211 -6.44 2.12 5.12
C MET A 211 -7.45 3.25 5.37
N MET A 212 -8.22 3.14 6.44
CA MET A 212 -9.23 4.14 6.82
C MET A 212 -8.61 5.46 7.27
N ALA A 213 -7.46 5.42 7.96
CA ALA A 213 -6.72 6.63 8.32
C ALA A 213 -6.22 7.37 7.07
N GLN A 214 -5.71 6.64 6.06
CA GLN A 214 -5.28 7.23 4.80
C GLN A 214 -6.45 7.87 4.03
N ILE A 215 -7.58 7.17 3.95
CA ILE A 215 -8.82 7.67 3.35
C ILE A 215 -9.24 8.98 4.00
N GLU A 216 -9.23 9.05 5.34
CA GLU A 216 -9.66 10.24 6.07
C GLU A 216 -8.70 11.41 5.88
N VAL A 217 -7.37 11.17 5.86
CA VAL A 217 -6.37 12.22 5.57
C VAL A 217 -6.63 12.84 4.19
N LEU A 218 -6.76 12.01 3.14
CA LEU A 218 -7.02 12.52 1.79
C LEU A 218 -8.38 13.21 1.67
N ARG A 219 -9.42 12.68 2.34
CA ARG A 219 -10.75 13.29 2.41
C ARG A 219 -10.69 14.69 3.02
N LYS A 220 -9.99 14.84 4.16
CA LYS A 220 -9.82 16.14 4.83
C LYS A 220 -8.92 17.10 4.07
N LYS A 221 -8.02 16.59 3.23
CA LYS A 221 -7.18 17.39 2.34
C LYS A 221 -7.83 17.71 0.98
N GLY A 222 -9.09 17.31 0.78
CA GLY A 222 -9.93 17.77 -0.34
C GLY A 222 -9.79 16.97 -1.63
N HIS A 223 -9.30 15.72 -1.55
CA HIS A 223 -9.23 14.83 -2.70
C HIS A 223 -10.61 14.26 -3.08
N SER A 224 -10.77 13.89 -4.35
CA SER A 224 -11.99 13.25 -4.84
C SER A 224 -12.08 11.79 -4.40
N TYR A 225 -13.29 11.23 -4.25
CA TYR A 225 -13.46 9.82 -3.88
C TYR A 225 -12.78 8.85 -4.85
N SER A 226 -12.82 9.12 -6.16
CA SER A 226 -12.15 8.28 -7.15
C SER A 226 -10.65 8.25 -6.95
N GLU A 227 -10.03 9.38 -6.59
CA GLU A 227 -8.60 9.45 -6.27
C GLU A 227 -8.31 8.76 -4.94
N ILE A 228 -9.07 9.07 -3.89
CA ILE A 228 -8.92 8.45 -2.56
C ILE A 228 -8.99 6.92 -2.63
N ILE A 229 -9.99 6.38 -3.32
CA ILE A 229 -10.24 4.94 -3.41
C ILE A 229 -9.16 4.25 -4.26
N ASN A 230 -8.70 4.88 -5.34
CA ASN A 230 -7.61 4.30 -6.12
C ASN A 230 -6.30 4.26 -5.31
N GLU A 231 -5.93 5.39 -4.71
CA GLU A 231 -4.65 5.60 -4.01
C GLU A 231 -4.59 4.93 -2.63
N SER A 232 -5.74 4.50 -2.07
CA SER A 232 -5.80 3.91 -0.72
C SER A 232 -6.38 2.50 -0.69
N VAL A 233 -7.04 2.06 -1.76
CA VAL A 233 -7.72 0.75 -1.80
C VAL A 233 -7.31 0.00 -3.07
N ILE A 234 -7.84 0.38 -4.23
CA ILE A 234 -7.75 -0.40 -5.48
C ILE A 234 -6.30 -0.73 -5.83
N GLU A 235 -5.43 0.29 -5.92
CA GLU A 235 -4.04 0.07 -6.33
C GLU A 235 -3.28 -0.85 -5.35
N SER A 236 -3.58 -0.74 -4.05
CA SER A 236 -2.97 -1.61 -3.05
C SER A 236 -3.37 -3.07 -3.29
N ILE A 237 -4.67 -3.36 -3.33
CA ILE A 237 -5.18 -4.74 -3.25
C ILE A 237 -5.19 -5.47 -4.60
N ASP A 238 -5.31 -4.76 -5.70
CA ASP A 238 -5.46 -5.37 -7.02
C ASP A 238 -4.20 -5.22 -7.89
N SER A 239 -3.32 -4.25 -7.59
CA SER A 239 -2.09 -4.04 -8.35
C SER A 239 -0.84 -4.41 -7.56
N LEU A 240 -0.63 -3.85 -6.37
CA LEU A 240 0.65 -3.93 -5.65
C LEU A 240 0.80 -5.17 -4.76
N ASN A 241 -0.18 -5.45 -3.91
CA ASN A 241 -0.16 -6.59 -2.99
C ASN A 241 0.06 -7.94 -3.70
N PRO A 242 -0.47 -8.19 -4.91
CA PRO A 242 -0.14 -9.39 -5.68
C PRO A 242 1.36 -9.59 -5.94
N PHE A 243 2.15 -8.51 -6.12
CA PHE A 243 3.61 -8.63 -6.26
C PHE A 243 4.28 -9.01 -4.94
N MET A 244 3.82 -8.46 -3.81
CA MET A 244 4.34 -8.86 -2.50
C MET A 244 3.95 -10.31 -2.18
N HIS A 245 2.73 -10.73 -2.53
CA HIS A 245 2.29 -12.11 -2.39
C HIS A 245 3.14 -13.07 -3.23
N ALA A 246 3.51 -12.66 -4.45
CA ALA A 246 4.27 -13.50 -5.36
C ALA A 246 5.71 -13.74 -4.87
N ARG A 247 6.38 -12.72 -4.29
CA ARG A 247 7.82 -12.83 -3.99
C ARG A 247 8.37 -11.84 -2.96
N GLY A 248 7.53 -11.39 -2.03
CA GLY A 248 7.93 -10.53 -0.92
C GLY A 248 8.07 -9.05 -1.30
N VAL A 249 8.42 -8.23 -0.29
CA VAL A 249 8.34 -6.77 -0.38
C VAL A 249 9.17 -6.15 -1.49
N SER A 250 10.37 -6.68 -1.79
CA SER A 250 11.22 -6.09 -2.83
C SER A 250 10.60 -6.23 -4.21
N LEU A 251 9.88 -7.32 -4.51
CA LEU A 251 9.20 -7.45 -5.80
C LEU A 251 8.10 -6.40 -5.98
N MET A 252 7.40 -6.04 -4.91
CA MET A 252 6.41 -4.97 -4.95
C MET A 252 7.09 -3.59 -5.03
N VAL A 253 7.93 -3.27 -4.04
CA VAL A 253 8.54 -1.93 -3.88
C VAL A 253 9.50 -1.60 -5.02
N ASP A 254 10.43 -2.51 -5.34
CA ASP A 254 11.49 -2.20 -6.30
C ASP A 254 11.03 -2.27 -7.75
N ASN A 255 9.83 -2.79 -8.02
CA ASN A 255 9.21 -2.74 -9.35
C ASN A 255 8.52 -1.38 -9.63
N CYS A 256 8.27 -0.57 -8.59
CA CYS A 256 7.74 0.79 -8.70
C CYS A 256 8.79 1.83 -9.13
N SER A 257 8.43 3.12 -9.12
CA SER A 257 9.30 4.24 -9.52
C SER A 257 10.45 4.47 -8.54
N THR A 258 11.47 5.24 -8.93
CA THR A 258 12.54 5.64 -8.00
C THR A 258 12.01 6.48 -6.82
N THR A 259 11.00 7.34 -7.06
CA THR A 259 10.33 8.13 -6.02
C THR A 259 9.65 7.21 -4.99
N ALA A 260 8.93 6.19 -5.47
CA ALA A 260 8.24 5.19 -4.65
C ALA A 260 9.21 4.39 -3.79
N ARG A 261 10.29 3.91 -4.42
CA ARG A 261 11.33 3.11 -3.76
C ARG A 261 12.03 3.89 -2.66
N LEU A 262 12.31 5.18 -2.88
CA LEU A 262 12.86 6.08 -1.88
C LEU A 262 11.84 6.38 -0.77
N GLY A 263 10.58 6.62 -1.14
CA GLY A 263 9.48 6.90 -0.23
C GLY A 263 9.25 5.74 0.74
N SER A 264 9.05 4.53 0.23
CA SER A 264 8.89 3.32 1.04
C SER A 264 10.05 3.14 2.02
N ARG A 265 11.30 3.29 1.58
CA ARG A 265 12.49 3.18 2.44
C ARG A 265 12.59 4.27 3.51
N LYS A 266 12.12 5.49 3.22
CA LYS A 266 12.11 6.60 4.20
C LYS A 266 11.00 6.41 5.25
N TRP A 267 9.82 5.97 4.82
CA TRP A 267 8.60 6.06 5.64
C TRP A 267 8.18 4.73 6.28
N ALA A 268 8.52 3.56 5.72
CA ALA A 268 8.21 2.27 6.34
C ALA A 268 8.73 2.16 7.80
N PRO A 269 9.96 2.59 8.13
CA PRO A 269 10.44 2.57 9.51
C PRO A 269 9.60 3.45 10.45
N ARG A 270 8.99 4.53 9.97
CA ARG A 270 8.16 5.44 10.77
C ARG A 270 6.87 4.75 11.22
N PHE A 271 6.23 4.00 10.33
CA PHE A 271 5.04 3.21 10.65
C PHE A 271 5.35 2.05 11.59
N ASP A 272 6.45 1.33 11.36
CA ASP A 272 6.90 0.25 12.26
C ASP A 272 7.10 0.79 13.69
N TYR A 273 7.87 1.87 13.81
CA TYR A 273 8.16 2.47 15.12
C TYR A 273 6.90 3.00 15.78
N ASN A 274 6.04 3.74 15.07
CA ASN A 274 4.87 4.34 15.71
C ASN A 274 3.83 3.29 16.13
N LEU A 275 3.67 2.23 15.33
CA LEU A 275 2.82 1.09 15.71
C LEU A 275 3.38 0.42 16.98
N THR A 276 4.69 0.16 17.01
CA THR A 276 5.35 -0.50 18.15
C THR A 276 5.33 0.34 19.42
N GLN A 277 5.57 1.64 19.31
CA GLN A 277 5.66 2.55 20.46
C GLN A 277 4.30 2.94 21.04
N GLN A 278 3.27 3.06 20.20
CA GLN A 278 1.97 3.57 20.63
C GLN A 278 0.88 2.49 20.55
N ALA A 279 0.60 1.97 19.36
CA ALA A 279 -0.54 1.07 19.15
C ALA A 279 -0.38 -0.24 19.91
N LEU A 280 0.78 -0.89 19.79
CA LEU A 280 1.03 -2.17 20.47
C LEU A 280 1.10 -2.00 21.99
N VAL A 281 1.67 -0.89 22.47
CA VAL A 281 1.65 -0.53 23.90
C VAL A 281 0.23 -0.30 24.41
N ALA A 282 -0.64 0.36 23.64
CA ALA A 282 -2.05 0.54 23.99
C ALA A 282 -2.79 -0.80 24.11
N VAL A 283 -2.52 -1.75 23.20
CA VAL A 283 -3.06 -3.11 23.25
C VAL A 283 -2.55 -3.86 24.49
N ASP A 284 -1.26 -3.82 24.77
CA ASP A 284 -0.65 -4.54 25.90
C ASP A 284 -1.11 -3.98 27.25
N ASN A 285 -1.42 -2.69 27.32
CA ASN A 285 -2.03 -2.05 28.48
C ASN A 285 -3.55 -2.24 28.58
N ASN A 286 -4.15 -3.02 27.66
CA ASN A 286 -5.59 -3.28 27.59
C ASN A 286 -6.42 -1.98 27.62
N LEU A 287 -6.00 -0.95 26.88
CA LEU A 287 -6.76 0.28 26.80
C LEU A 287 -8.17 0.01 26.21
N PRO A 288 -9.22 0.69 26.69
CA PRO A 288 -10.57 0.49 26.19
C PRO A 288 -10.68 0.70 24.68
N ILE A 289 -11.46 -0.15 24.01
CA ILE A 289 -11.79 0.02 22.59
C ILE A 289 -12.57 1.32 22.42
N ASN A 290 -12.09 2.18 21.53
CA ASN A 290 -12.80 3.38 21.13
C ASN A 290 -13.98 2.99 20.22
N MET A 291 -15.16 2.87 20.81
CA MET A 291 -16.37 2.47 20.09
C MET A 291 -16.85 3.50 19.06
N ASP A 292 -16.47 4.77 19.19
CA ASP A 292 -16.77 5.79 18.18
C ASP A 292 -15.97 5.52 16.91
N LEU A 293 -14.69 5.13 17.02
CA LEU A 293 -13.89 4.73 15.86
C LEU A 293 -14.48 3.50 15.15
N ILE A 294 -14.96 2.51 15.91
CA ILE A 294 -15.59 1.32 15.33
C ILE A 294 -16.92 1.67 14.66
N THR A 295 -17.74 2.51 15.29
CA THR A 295 -19.01 2.97 14.74
C THR A 295 -18.79 3.79 13.47
N ASN A 296 -17.83 4.72 13.49
CA ASN A 296 -17.45 5.51 12.33
C ASN A 296 -16.91 4.63 11.21
N PHE A 297 -16.09 3.63 11.51
CA PHE A 297 -15.65 2.64 10.52
C PHE A 297 -16.83 1.92 9.88
N VAL A 298 -17.76 1.37 10.67
CA VAL A 298 -18.90 0.60 10.14
C VAL A 298 -19.83 1.47 9.29
N CYS A 299 -20.02 2.74 9.68
CA CYS A 299 -20.93 3.67 9.02
C CYS A 299 -20.25 4.56 7.96
N ASP A 300 -18.95 4.36 7.67
CA ASP A 300 -18.23 5.27 6.78
C ASP A 300 -18.79 5.19 5.35
N PRO A 301 -19.15 6.33 4.71
CA PRO A 301 -19.70 6.35 3.36
C PRO A 301 -18.73 5.84 2.28
N VAL A 302 -17.43 5.68 2.60
CA VAL A 302 -16.46 5.12 1.65
C VAL A 302 -16.79 3.70 1.24
N HIS A 303 -17.48 2.91 2.09
CA HIS A 303 -17.81 1.52 1.74
C HIS A 303 -18.72 1.46 0.51
N GLU A 304 -19.77 2.29 0.48
CA GLU A 304 -20.66 2.40 -0.67
C GLU A 304 -19.90 2.94 -1.90
N ALA A 305 -19.04 3.95 -1.71
CA ALA A 305 -18.24 4.50 -2.80
C ALA A 305 -17.25 3.47 -3.40
N ILE A 306 -16.66 2.60 -2.56
CA ILE A 306 -15.82 1.48 -3.00
C ILE A 306 -16.64 0.48 -3.80
N GLU A 307 -17.87 0.13 -3.38
CA GLU A 307 -18.76 -0.74 -4.16
C GLU A 307 -19.06 -0.15 -5.54
N VAL A 308 -19.29 1.16 -5.62
CA VAL A 308 -19.47 1.85 -6.91
C VAL A 308 -18.22 1.72 -7.78
N CYS A 309 -17.03 1.98 -7.24
CA CYS A 309 -15.78 1.89 -7.98
C CYS A 309 -15.44 0.45 -8.37
N ALA A 310 -15.77 -0.54 -7.54
CA ALA A 310 -15.54 -1.96 -7.81
C ALA A 310 -16.28 -2.45 -9.06
N ARG A 311 -17.45 -1.87 -9.37
CA ARG A 311 -18.19 -2.16 -10.61
C ARG A 311 -17.47 -1.71 -11.89
N LEU A 312 -16.46 -0.85 -11.78
CA LEU A 312 -15.68 -0.32 -12.90
C LEU A 312 -14.34 -1.04 -13.08
N ARG A 313 -14.01 -2.00 -12.21
CA ARG A 313 -12.77 -2.77 -12.29
C ARG A 313 -12.78 -3.73 -13.47
N PRO A 314 -11.61 -4.12 -13.99
CA PRO A 314 -11.51 -5.23 -14.94
C PRO A 314 -12.14 -6.51 -14.37
N ALA A 315 -12.72 -7.34 -15.23
CA ALA A 315 -13.30 -8.64 -14.83
C ALA A 315 -12.25 -9.72 -14.54
N VAL A 316 -10.96 -9.39 -14.61
CA VAL A 316 -9.84 -10.33 -14.52
C VAL A 316 -8.82 -9.79 -13.52
N ASP A 317 -8.57 -10.58 -12.47
CA ASP A 317 -7.53 -10.29 -11.48
C ASP A 317 -6.13 -10.39 -12.13
N ILE A 318 -5.18 -9.58 -11.68
CA ILE A 318 -3.80 -9.67 -12.14
C ILE A 318 -3.19 -11.03 -11.78
N SER A 319 -2.49 -11.65 -12.73
CA SER A 319 -1.68 -12.84 -12.48
C SER A 319 -0.19 -12.46 -12.43
N VAL A 320 0.39 -12.51 -11.23
CA VAL A 320 1.82 -12.25 -11.01
C VAL A 320 2.53 -13.54 -10.60
N PRO A 321 3.06 -14.33 -11.56
CA PRO A 321 3.83 -15.52 -11.21
C PRO A 321 5.20 -15.15 -10.63
N PRO A 322 5.82 -15.99 -9.77
CA PRO A 322 7.15 -15.74 -9.23
C PRO A 322 8.24 -15.49 -10.31
N GLY A 323 8.09 -16.15 -11.46
CA GLY A 323 8.93 -15.98 -12.66
C GLY A 323 8.44 -14.93 -13.65
N ALA A 324 7.67 -13.92 -13.22
CA ALA A 324 7.11 -12.91 -14.11
C ALA A 324 8.17 -12.23 -14.99
N GLY A 325 8.07 -12.41 -16.31
CA GLY A 325 8.98 -11.81 -17.29
C GLY A 325 8.72 -10.32 -17.58
N PHE A 326 7.60 -9.78 -17.10
CA PHE A 326 7.16 -8.40 -17.33
C PHE A 326 7.63 -7.41 -16.25
N VAL A 327 8.33 -7.88 -15.21
CA VAL A 327 8.93 -7.00 -14.19
C VAL A 327 10.21 -6.34 -14.69
N ARG A 328 10.71 -5.35 -13.93
CA ARG A 328 12.00 -4.70 -14.19
C ARG A 328 13.10 -5.75 -14.43
N PRO A 329 13.98 -5.58 -15.43
CA PRO A 329 14.97 -6.59 -15.82
C PRO A 329 15.80 -7.13 -14.64
N GLU A 330 16.22 -6.26 -13.73
CA GLU A 330 17.01 -6.58 -12.53
C GLU A 330 16.24 -7.39 -11.46
N LEU A 331 14.90 -7.44 -11.56
CA LEU A 331 14.03 -8.22 -10.69
C LEU A 331 13.57 -9.54 -11.33
N ARG A 332 13.92 -9.80 -12.59
CA ARG A 332 13.60 -11.09 -13.22
C ARG A 332 14.49 -12.15 -12.59
N GLN A 333 13.90 -13.25 -12.14
CA GLN A 333 14.70 -14.43 -11.82
C GLN A 333 15.20 -15.00 -13.15
N THR A 334 16.52 -15.00 -13.34
CA THR A 334 17.13 -15.81 -14.40
C THR A 334 16.89 -17.26 -14.01
N GLY A 335 16.18 -18.02 -14.85
CA GLY A 335 16.09 -19.47 -14.67
C GLY A 335 17.50 -20.04 -14.57
N ASN A 336 17.72 -20.98 -13.64
CA ASN A 336 18.81 -21.93 -13.77
C ASN A 336 18.55 -22.86 -14.96
#